data_AF-C7JIP2-F1
#
_entry.id   AF-C7JIP2-F1
#
_cell.length_a   1.000
_cell.length_b   1.000
_cell.length_c   1.000
_cell.angle_alpha   90.00
_cell.angle_beta   90.00
_cell.angle_gamma   90.00
#
_symmetry.space_group_name_H-M   'P 1'
#
loop_
_entity.id
_entity.type
_entity.pdbx_description
1 polymer ?
#
loop_
_entity_poly.entity_id
_entity_poly.type
_entity_poly.pdbx_seq_one_letter_code
_entity_poly.pdbx_strand_id
1 'polypeptide(L)'
;MSFLSENEIEDWACDILRECGYTIAWGPDIAPGGKKPERASLSDVVLEKRLRTTINKLNPHLPQASKDEALLALMREDTPDHVDENRRLHDYLVNGVPVDVVRKDGTQSGDRVRLLDFENPENNDFLVVRQFVVEKDEANRRPDLVLFVNGMPLGVVELKSPSSESATLDSAWNQFQTYRSFIPSLFRFNEALTRISHT
;
A
#
# COMPACT_ATOMS: atom_id res chain seq x y z
N MET A 1 34.83 -13.57 0.38
CA MET A 1 33.61 -13.32 -0.40
C MET A 1 33.26 -11.85 -0.20
N SER A 2 33.00 -11.08 -1.25
CA SER A 2 32.49 -9.71 -1.06
C SER A 2 31.03 -9.81 -0.68
N PHE A 3 30.64 -9.14 0.41
CA PHE A 3 29.23 -9.00 0.74
C PHE A 3 28.55 -8.15 -0.33
N LEU A 4 27.31 -8.51 -0.68
CA LEU A 4 26.47 -7.68 -1.54
C LEU A 4 26.22 -6.34 -0.86
N SER A 5 26.33 -5.26 -1.63
CA SER A 5 25.89 -3.93 -1.21
C SER A 5 24.37 -3.87 -1.07
N GLU A 6 23.89 -2.87 -0.32
CA GLU A 6 22.45 -2.64 -0.12
C GLU A 6 21.71 -2.42 -1.45
N ASN A 7 22.35 -1.74 -2.40
CA ASN A 7 21.81 -1.55 -3.76
C ASN A 7 21.69 -2.88 -4.53
N GLU A 8 22.68 -3.76 -4.41
CA GLU A 8 22.64 -5.08 -5.07
C GLU A 8 21.54 -5.97 -4.47
N ILE A 9 21.29 -5.87 -3.15
CA ILE A 9 20.19 -6.56 -2.48
C ILE A 9 18.84 -5.99 -2.92
N GLU A 10 18.73 -4.67 -3.06
CA GLU A 10 17.50 -4.01 -3.55
C GLU A 10 17.18 -4.40 -4.99
N ASP A 11 18.19 -4.44 -5.86
CA ASP A 11 18.02 -4.88 -7.24
C ASP A 11 17.61 -6.36 -7.31
N TRP A 12 18.26 -7.23 -6.53
CA TRP A 12 17.89 -8.65 -6.44
C TRP A 12 16.46 -8.86 -5.92
N ALA A 13 16.05 -8.13 -4.88
CA ALA A 13 14.69 -8.19 -4.36
C ALA A 13 13.66 -7.72 -5.42
N CYS A 14 13.99 -6.68 -6.18
CA CYS A 14 13.14 -6.22 -7.28
C CYS A 14 13.03 -7.26 -8.40
N ASP A 15 14.10 -7.98 -8.71
CA ASP A 15 14.06 -9.04 -9.74
C ASP A 15 13.14 -10.19 -9.33
N ILE A 16 13.21 -10.65 -8.08
CA ILE A 16 12.27 -11.65 -7.54
C ILE A 16 10.83 -11.15 -7.63
N LEU A 17 10.57 -9.91 -7.21
CA LEU A 17 9.22 -9.35 -7.25
C LEU A 17 8.68 -9.21 -8.68
N ARG A 18 9.54 -8.90 -9.66
CA ARG A 18 9.17 -8.93 -11.08
C ARG A 18 8.76 -10.32 -11.54
N GLU A 19 9.48 -11.36 -11.14
CA GLU A 19 9.11 -12.75 -11.43
C GLU A 19 7.76 -13.13 -10.81
N CYS A 20 7.41 -12.54 -9.66
CA CYS A 20 6.10 -12.67 -9.04
C CYS A 20 4.99 -11.81 -9.70
N GLY A 21 5.30 -11.09 -10.80
CA GLY A 21 4.32 -10.30 -11.55
C GLY A 21 4.20 -8.84 -11.13
N TYR A 22 5.07 -8.34 -10.24
CA TYR A 22 5.07 -6.92 -9.87
C TYR A 22 5.74 -6.06 -10.94
N THR A 23 5.13 -4.92 -11.21
CA THR A 23 5.82 -3.80 -11.86
C THR A 23 6.69 -3.07 -10.84
N ILE A 24 7.79 -2.45 -11.28
CA ILE A 24 8.70 -1.71 -10.39
C ILE A 24 8.71 -0.25 -10.79
N ALA A 25 8.53 0.66 -9.83
CA ALA A 25 8.68 2.10 -10.00
C ALA A 25 9.69 2.68 -9.00
N TRP A 26 10.22 3.85 -9.34
CA TRP A 26 11.10 4.63 -8.48
C TRP A 26 10.32 5.76 -7.83
N GLY A 27 10.39 5.88 -6.50
CA GLY A 27 9.62 6.83 -5.69
C GLY A 27 9.67 8.27 -6.21
N PRO A 28 10.86 8.82 -6.54
CA PRO A 28 10.99 10.16 -7.11
C PRO A 28 10.34 10.34 -8.49
N ASP A 29 10.22 9.29 -9.31
CA ASP A 29 9.53 9.41 -10.60
C ASP A 29 8.01 9.56 -10.41
N ILE A 30 7.44 8.95 -9.36
CA ILE A 30 5.99 8.99 -9.06
C ILE A 30 5.58 10.05 -8.02
N ALA A 31 6.56 10.75 -7.44
CA ALA A 31 6.37 11.84 -6.50
C ALA A 31 5.75 13.09 -7.17
N PRO A 32 5.24 14.06 -6.39
CA PRO A 32 4.81 15.35 -6.92
C PRO A 32 5.95 16.02 -7.70
N GLY A 33 5.69 16.44 -8.95
CA GLY A 33 6.70 17.03 -9.83
C GLY A 33 7.70 16.03 -10.44
N GLY A 34 7.55 14.73 -10.17
CA GLY A 34 8.32 13.66 -10.81
C GLY A 34 7.99 13.48 -12.29
N LYS A 35 8.66 12.52 -12.95
CA LYS A 35 8.48 12.26 -14.39
C LYS A 35 7.09 11.72 -14.73
N LYS A 36 6.50 10.93 -13.83
CA LYS A 36 5.19 10.28 -13.99
C LYS A 36 4.43 10.37 -12.66
N PRO A 37 4.01 11.58 -12.25
CA PRO A 37 3.47 11.81 -10.93
C PRO A 37 2.17 11.04 -10.71
N GLU A 38 2.16 10.21 -9.67
CA GLU A 38 0.99 9.43 -9.25
C GLU A 38 0.38 9.94 -7.95
N ARG A 39 1.11 10.81 -7.23
CA ARG A 39 0.71 11.45 -5.97
C ARG A 39 0.60 12.96 -6.12
N ALA A 40 -0.32 13.58 -5.39
CA ALA A 40 -0.44 15.04 -5.33
C ALA A 40 0.46 15.63 -4.24
N SER A 41 0.66 14.89 -3.14
CA SER A 41 1.54 15.23 -2.01
C SER A 41 2.44 14.04 -1.65
N LEU A 42 3.58 14.32 -0.99
CA LEU A 42 4.41 13.28 -0.38
C LEU A 42 3.75 12.65 0.85
N SER A 43 2.74 13.30 1.44
CA SER A 43 1.90 12.73 2.50
C SER A 43 0.91 11.68 1.98
N ASP A 44 0.66 11.65 0.68
CA ASP A 44 -0.26 10.70 0.07
C ASP A 44 0.41 9.31 0.01
N VAL A 45 -0.13 8.37 0.77
CA VAL A 45 0.36 6.99 0.79
C VAL A 45 -0.41 6.07 -0.15
N VAL A 46 -1.63 6.43 -0.54
CA VAL A 46 -2.46 5.69 -1.49
C VAL A 46 -2.30 6.27 -2.88
N LEU A 47 -2.10 5.43 -3.89
CA LEU A 47 -2.08 5.82 -5.29
C LEU A 47 -3.52 5.90 -5.82
N GLU A 48 -4.22 6.99 -5.50
CA GLU A 48 -5.66 7.15 -5.70
C GLU A 48 -6.11 6.82 -7.14
N LYS A 49 -5.35 7.24 -8.15
CA LYS A 49 -5.70 7.00 -9.58
C LYS A 49 -5.76 5.51 -9.92
N ARG A 50 -4.84 4.71 -9.37
CA ARG A 50 -4.82 3.25 -9.55
C ARG A 50 -5.98 2.60 -8.82
N LEU A 51 -6.23 3.03 -7.57
CA LEU A 51 -7.35 2.54 -6.77
C LEU A 51 -8.69 2.82 -7.42
N ARG A 52 -8.91 4.05 -7.88
CA ARG A 52 -10.12 4.45 -8.62
C ARG A 52 -10.32 3.63 -9.89
N THR A 53 -9.26 3.43 -10.67
CA THR A 53 -9.29 2.59 -11.88
C THR A 53 -9.74 1.17 -11.55
N THR A 54 -9.16 0.58 -10.50
CA THR A 54 -9.49 -0.77 -10.05
C THR A 54 -10.92 -0.88 -9.54
N ILE A 55 -11.36 0.04 -8.66
CA ILE A 55 -12.73 0.08 -8.14
C ILE A 55 -13.74 0.11 -9.30
N ASN A 56 -13.47 0.92 -10.33
CA ASN A 56 -14.32 0.99 -11.52
C ASN A 56 -14.33 -0.31 -12.33
N LYS A 57 -13.17 -0.94 -12.50
CA LYS A 57 -13.00 -2.22 -13.21
C LYS A 57 -13.71 -3.38 -12.50
N LEU A 58 -13.54 -3.52 -11.19
CA LEU A 58 -14.06 -4.66 -10.41
C LEU A 58 -15.56 -4.56 -10.11
N ASN A 59 -16.12 -3.35 -10.17
CA ASN A 59 -17.51 -3.10 -9.78
C ASN A 59 -18.32 -2.41 -10.89
N PRO A 60 -18.40 -2.96 -12.12
CA PRO A 60 -19.07 -2.31 -13.24
C PRO A 60 -20.59 -2.19 -13.04
N HIS A 61 -21.17 -3.03 -12.18
CA HIS A 61 -22.61 -3.05 -11.87
C HIS A 61 -23.05 -1.95 -10.89
N LEU A 62 -22.12 -1.36 -10.13
CA LEU A 62 -22.43 -0.32 -9.16
C LEU A 62 -22.50 1.07 -9.82
N PRO A 63 -23.37 1.97 -9.32
CA PRO A 63 -23.35 3.38 -9.72
C PRO A 63 -22.02 4.04 -9.38
N GLN A 64 -21.61 5.04 -10.17
CA GLN A 64 -20.36 5.77 -9.92
C GLN A 64 -20.36 6.45 -8.54
N ALA A 65 -21.51 6.97 -8.10
CA ALA A 65 -21.64 7.60 -6.79
C ALA A 65 -21.27 6.66 -5.63
N SER A 66 -21.72 5.40 -5.66
CA SER A 66 -21.38 4.41 -4.63
C SER A 66 -19.89 4.04 -4.67
N LYS A 67 -19.27 3.99 -5.86
CA LYS A 67 -17.82 3.77 -6.00
C LYS A 67 -17.00 4.92 -5.44
N ASP A 68 -17.43 6.15 -5.69
CA ASP A 68 -16.79 7.36 -5.18
C ASP A 68 -16.94 7.47 -3.66
N GLU A 69 -18.10 7.09 -3.11
CA GLU A 69 -18.32 6.96 -1.67
C GLU A 69 -17.36 5.97 -1.03
N ALA A 70 -17.23 4.76 -1.59
CA ALA A 70 -16.30 3.76 -1.09
C ALA A 70 -14.85 4.25 -1.12
N LEU A 71 -14.44 4.93 -2.20
CA LEU A 71 -13.11 5.52 -2.28
C LEU A 71 -12.89 6.58 -1.19
N LEU A 72 -13.88 7.45 -0.95
CA LEU A 72 -13.80 8.44 0.14
C LEU A 72 -13.70 7.77 1.51
N ALA A 73 -14.43 6.68 1.74
CA ALA A 73 -14.38 5.91 3.00
C ALA A 73 -13.01 5.26 3.26
N LEU A 74 -12.27 4.89 2.20
CA LEU A 74 -10.90 4.38 2.30
C LEU A 74 -9.90 5.50 2.61
N MET A 75 -10.08 6.67 2.03
CA MET A 75 -9.15 7.80 2.23
C MET A 75 -9.30 8.44 3.62
N ARG A 76 -10.50 8.40 4.20
CA ARG A 76 -10.79 8.95 5.54
C ARG A 76 -10.24 8.10 6.67
N GLU A 77 -9.64 8.75 7.66
CA GLU A 77 -9.31 8.16 8.96
C GLU A 77 -10.57 8.18 9.84
N ASP A 78 -11.16 7.02 10.09
CA ASP A 78 -12.39 6.92 10.88
C ASP A 78 -12.11 6.78 12.38
N THR A 79 -10.93 6.26 12.75
CA THR A 79 -10.52 6.11 14.14
C THR A 79 -9.07 6.57 14.36
N PRO A 80 -8.76 7.23 15.49
CA PRO A 80 -7.39 7.56 15.87
C PRO A 80 -6.57 6.33 16.30
N ASP A 81 -7.22 5.20 16.61
CA ASP A 81 -6.51 3.96 16.95
C ASP A 81 -6.06 3.21 15.69
N HIS A 82 -4.75 3.09 15.49
CA HIS A 82 -4.18 2.47 14.30
C HIS A 82 -4.51 0.97 14.16
N VAL A 83 -4.75 0.25 15.25
CA VAL A 83 -5.13 -1.17 15.20
C VAL A 83 -6.57 -1.31 14.73
N ASP A 84 -7.47 -0.50 15.27
CA ASP A 84 -8.88 -0.53 14.88
C ASP A 84 -9.04 -0.04 13.44
N GLU A 85 -8.28 0.98 13.03
CA GLU A 85 -8.27 1.48 11.66
C GLU A 85 -7.76 0.41 10.68
N ASN A 86 -6.66 -0.26 11.03
CA ASN A 86 -6.13 -1.34 10.22
C ASN A 86 -7.11 -2.52 10.13
N ARG A 87 -7.76 -2.90 11.24
CA ARG A 87 -8.80 -3.94 11.22
C ARG A 87 -9.99 -3.56 10.36
N ARG A 88 -10.43 -2.30 10.39
CA ARG A 88 -11.52 -1.79 9.54
C ARG A 88 -11.14 -1.90 8.06
N LEU A 89 -9.95 -1.43 7.70
CA LEU A 89 -9.46 -1.48 6.31
C LEU A 89 -9.22 -2.92 5.85
N HIS A 90 -8.75 -3.81 6.73
CA HIS A 90 -8.65 -5.24 6.45
C HIS A 90 -10.02 -5.86 6.15
N ASP A 91 -11.07 -5.54 6.92
CA ASP A 91 -12.44 -5.97 6.60
C ASP A 91 -12.88 -5.49 5.22
N TYR A 92 -12.56 -4.24 4.86
CA TYR A 92 -12.86 -3.70 3.54
C TYR A 92 -12.07 -4.39 2.43
N LEU A 93 -10.81 -4.76 2.66
CA LEU A 93 -10.00 -5.51 1.71
C LEU A 93 -10.59 -6.89 1.44
N VAL A 94 -10.96 -7.61 2.49
CA VAL A 94 -11.45 -9.00 2.40
C VAL A 94 -12.89 -9.05 1.91
N ASN A 95 -13.76 -8.24 2.51
CA ASN A 95 -15.20 -8.33 2.30
C ASN A 95 -15.75 -7.22 1.40
N GLY A 96 -14.96 -6.21 1.04
CA GLY A 96 -15.40 -5.03 0.28
C GLY A 96 -15.94 -3.89 1.16
N VAL A 97 -15.98 -2.67 0.62
CA VAL A 97 -16.49 -1.49 1.32
C VAL A 97 -18.02 -1.48 1.24
N PRO A 98 -18.75 -1.46 2.36
CA PRO A 98 -20.21 -1.38 2.33
C PRO A 98 -20.67 -0.04 1.76
N VAL A 99 -21.65 -0.08 0.85
CA VAL A 99 -22.23 1.11 0.21
C VAL A 99 -23.74 0.97 0.09
N ASP A 100 -24.44 2.09 0.14
CA ASP A 100 -25.86 2.14 -0.18
C ASP A 100 -26.05 2.38 -1.68
N VAL A 101 -26.87 1.54 -2.31
CA VAL A 101 -27.20 1.64 -3.74
C VAL A 101 -28.65 2.06 -3.87
N VAL A 102 -28.86 3.24 -4.46
CA VAL A 102 -30.21 3.69 -4.87
C VAL A 102 -30.53 3.07 -6.22
N ARG A 103 -31.53 2.20 -6.26
CA ARG A 103 -32.01 1.57 -7.48
C ARG A 103 -32.94 2.50 -8.27
N LYS A 104 -33.19 2.16 -9.53
CA LYS A 104 -34.04 2.94 -10.45
C LYS A 104 -35.49 3.09 -9.97
N ASP A 105 -35.95 2.18 -9.12
CA ASP A 105 -37.28 2.20 -8.50
C ASP A 105 -37.33 3.04 -7.20
N GLY A 106 -36.22 3.69 -6.83
CA GLY A 106 -36.10 4.50 -5.63
C GLY A 106 -35.82 3.71 -4.34
N THR A 107 -35.71 2.38 -4.43
CA THR A 107 -35.35 1.56 -3.26
C THR A 107 -33.85 1.66 -2.96
N GLN A 108 -33.51 1.61 -1.67
CA GLN A 108 -32.13 1.48 -1.20
C GLN A 108 -31.83 0.01 -0.92
N SER A 109 -30.69 -0.47 -1.40
CA SER A 109 -30.13 -1.77 -1.03
C SER A 109 -28.66 -1.63 -0.71
N GLY A 110 -28.22 -2.29 0.36
CA GLY A 110 -26.79 -2.42 0.63
C GLY A 110 -26.10 -3.31 -0.41
N ASP A 111 -24.92 -2.89 -0.84
CA ASP A 111 -23.99 -3.66 -1.66
C ASP A 111 -22.55 -3.43 -1.16
N ARG A 112 -21.56 -4.09 -1.77
CA ARG A 112 -20.14 -3.97 -1.38
C ARG A 112 -19.25 -3.69 -2.59
N VAL A 113 -18.44 -2.64 -2.48
CA VAL A 113 -17.41 -2.30 -3.46
C VAL A 113 -16.18 -3.18 -3.21
N ARG A 114 -15.88 -4.08 -4.13
CA ARG A 114 -14.69 -4.94 -4.08
C ARG A 114 -13.42 -4.15 -4.40
N LEU A 115 -12.36 -4.40 -3.63
CA LEU A 115 -11.06 -3.73 -3.76
C LEU A 115 -9.98 -4.64 -4.34
N LEU A 116 -10.14 -5.95 -4.20
CA LEU A 116 -9.24 -6.99 -4.68
C LEU A 116 -10.05 -8.02 -5.47
N ASP A 117 -9.46 -8.54 -6.54
CA ASP A 117 -9.96 -9.70 -7.26
C ASP A 117 -9.24 -10.95 -6.74
N PHE A 118 -9.85 -11.63 -5.76
CA PHE A 118 -9.31 -12.88 -5.22
C PHE A 118 -9.58 -14.09 -6.12
N GLU A 119 -10.57 -14.00 -7.02
CA GLU A 119 -10.94 -15.09 -7.92
C GLU A 119 -9.96 -15.18 -9.09
N ASN A 120 -9.54 -14.02 -9.61
CA ASN A 120 -8.58 -13.90 -10.71
C ASN A 120 -7.48 -12.89 -10.30
N PRO A 121 -6.47 -13.32 -9.51
CA PRO A 121 -5.47 -12.42 -8.94
C PRO A 121 -4.72 -11.56 -9.97
N GLU A 122 -4.55 -12.04 -11.19
CA GLU A 122 -3.92 -11.33 -12.31
C GLU A 122 -4.69 -10.08 -12.77
N ASN A 123 -5.95 -9.92 -12.33
CA ASN A 123 -6.71 -8.71 -12.55
C ASN A 123 -6.29 -7.55 -11.65
N ASN A 124 -5.52 -7.83 -10.59
CA ASN A 124 -4.99 -6.80 -9.69
C ASN A 124 -3.71 -6.18 -10.27
N ASP A 125 -3.54 -4.89 -10.00
CA ASP A 125 -2.34 -4.13 -10.31
C ASP A 125 -1.32 -4.26 -9.18
N PHE A 126 -0.25 -5.01 -9.44
CA PHE A 126 0.85 -5.22 -8.51
C PHE A 126 2.02 -4.29 -8.83
N LEU A 127 2.39 -3.46 -7.86
CA LEU A 127 3.45 -2.46 -8.01
C LEU A 127 4.36 -2.46 -6.79
N VAL A 128 5.67 -2.49 -7.01
CA VAL A 128 6.66 -2.18 -5.97
C VAL A 128 7.20 -0.79 -6.26
N VAL A 129 7.21 0.07 -5.24
CA VAL A 129 7.87 1.37 -5.33
C VAL A 129 9.12 1.35 -4.47
N ARG A 130 10.26 1.57 -5.12
CA ARG A 130 11.57 1.71 -4.49
C ARG A 130 11.72 3.11 -3.91
N GLN A 131 12.31 3.23 -2.72
CA GLN A 131 12.70 4.52 -2.14
C GLN A 131 11.49 5.48 -2.02
N PHE A 132 10.36 4.97 -1.54
CA PHE A 132 9.08 5.70 -1.47
C PHE A 132 9.08 6.70 -0.31
N VAL A 133 9.42 7.96 -0.60
CA VAL A 133 9.41 9.01 0.43
C VAL A 133 7.97 9.34 0.85
N VAL A 134 7.72 9.28 2.16
CA VAL A 134 6.49 9.77 2.79
C VAL A 134 6.83 10.85 3.80
N GLU A 135 6.11 11.96 3.70
CA GLU A 135 6.22 13.13 4.55
C GLU A 135 5.02 13.19 5.51
N LYS A 136 5.29 13.33 6.81
CA LYS A 136 4.27 13.63 7.81
C LYS A 136 4.84 14.63 8.81
N ASP A 137 4.13 15.75 8.98
CA ASP A 137 4.56 16.89 9.77
C ASP A 137 5.94 17.40 9.33
N GLU A 138 6.99 17.21 10.14
CA GLU A 138 8.38 17.59 9.84
C GLU A 138 9.30 16.37 9.60
N ALA A 139 8.74 15.16 9.60
CA ALA A 139 9.49 13.91 9.45
C ALA A 139 9.30 13.31 8.06
N ASN A 140 10.43 12.95 7.44
CA ASN A 140 10.46 12.16 6.22
C ASN A 140 10.95 10.76 6.53
N ARG A 141 10.26 9.74 6.04
CA ARG A 141 10.82 8.38 5.95
C ARG A 141 10.76 7.89 4.53
N ARG A 142 11.64 6.94 4.26
CA ARG A 142 11.85 6.35 2.95
C ARG A 142 12.09 4.87 3.16
N PRO A 143 11.02 4.05 3.16
CA PRO A 143 11.18 2.62 3.12
C PRO A 143 11.91 2.21 1.84
N ASP A 144 12.65 1.11 1.91
CA ASP A 144 13.41 0.62 0.76
C ASP A 144 12.45 0.20 -0.35
N LEU A 145 11.44 -0.61 -0.01
CA LEU A 145 10.39 -1.04 -0.92
C LEU A 145 9.01 -0.93 -0.26
N VAL A 146 8.03 -0.41 -1.02
CA VAL A 146 6.60 -0.45 -0.65
C VAL A 146 5.85 -1.23 -1.71
N LEU A 147 5.10 -2.24 -1.27
CA LEU A 147 4.30 -3.12 -2.11
C LEU A 147 2.88 -2.58 -2.15
N PHE A 148 2.45 -2.25 -3.36
CA PHE A 148 1.11 -1.80 -3.69
C PHE A 148 0.31 -2.90 -4.38
N VAL A 149 -0.96 -3.00 -4.01
CA VAL A 149 -1.96 -3.76 -4.75
C VAL A 149 -3.12 -2.83 -5.05
N ASN A 150 -3.44 -2.66 -6.33
CA ASN A 150 -4.49 -1.74 -6.80
C ASN A 150 -4.33 -0.30 -6.27
N GLY A 151 -3.09 0.13 -6.03
CA GLY A 151 -2.77 1.45 -5.47
C GLY A 151 -2.87 1.58 -3.94
N MET A 152 -3.19 0.51 -3.22
CA MET A 152 -3.16 0.47 -1.74
C MET A 152 -1.79 -0.06 -1.26
N PRO A 153 -1.10 0.60 -0.31
CA PRO A 153 0.19 0.14 0.20
C PRO A 153 0.00 -0.99 1.22
N LEU A 154 0.03 -2.24 0.77
CA LEU A 154 -0.27 -3.41 1.59
C LEU A 154 0.97 -4.03 2.27
N GLY A 155 2.17 -3.67 1.82
CA GLY A 155 3.38 -4.18 2.45
C GLY A 155 4.55 -3.23 2.40
N VAL A 156 5.43 -3.37 3.39
CA VAL A 156 6.71 -2.64 3.45
C VAL A 156 7.82 -3.67 3.61
N VAL A 157 8.88 -3.51 2.82
CA VAL A 157 10.08 -4.34 2.91
C VAL A 157 11.28 -3.45 3.19
N GLU A 158 11.97 -3.78 4.28
CA GLU A 158 13.21 -3.14 4.71
C GLU A 158 14.37 -4.11 4.44
N LEU A 159 15.35 -3.63 3.69
CA LEU A 159 16.53 -4.41 3.33
C LEU A 159 17.68 -4.03 4.25
N LYS A 160 18.52 -5.01 4.58
CA LYS A 160 19.75 -4.76 5.34
C LYS A 160 20.92 -5.52 4.73
N SER A 161 22.06 -4.84 4.65
CA SER A 161 23.33 -5.48 4.31
C SER A 161 23.66 -6.63 5.28
N PRO A 162 24.17 -7.78 4.81
CA PRO A 162 24.67 -8.86 5.64
C PRO A 162 25.75 -8.43 6.64
N SER A 163 26.46 -7.33 6.36
CA SER A 163 27.51 -6.80 7.23
C SER A 163 26.97 -6.14 8.51
N SER A 164 25.65 -5.96 8.64
CA SER A 164 25.04 -5.50 9.90
C SER A 164 24.73 -6.72 10.78
N GLU A 165 25.71 -7.17 11.57
CA GLU A 165 25.62 -8.31 12.50
C GLU A 165 24.59 -8.16 13.65
N SER A 166 23.66 -7.20 13.59
CA SER A 166 22.72 -6.87 14.68
C SER A 166 21.24 -7.03 14.31
N ALA A 167 20.88 -8.04 13.52
CA ALA A 167 19.49 -8.42 13.29
C ALA A 167 18.94 -9.26 14.46
N THR A 168 18.76 -8.64 15.64
CA THR A 168 17.98 -9.26 16.74
C THR A 168 16.49 -9.03 16.53
N LEU A 169 15.64 -9.92 17.06
CA LEU A 169 14.18 -9.74 17.12
C LEU A 169 13.81 -8.36 17.70
N ASP A 170 14.55 -7.90 18.72
CA ASP A 170 14.37 -6.59 19.36
C ASP A 170 14.67 -5.42 18.43
N SER A 171 15.68 -5.54 17.56
CA SER A 171 16.00 -4.49 16.58
C SER A 171 14.91 -4.35 15.52
N ALA A 172 14.34 -5.48 15.06
CA ALA A 172 13.23 -5.50 14.11
C ALA A 172 11.95 -4.96 14.77
N TRP A 173 11.70 -5.33 16.03
CA TRP A 173 10.58 -4.80 16.82
C TRP A 173 10.68 -3.29 17.02
N ASN A 174 11.85 -2.77 17.42
CA ASN A 174 12.06 -1.34 17.59
C ASN A 174 11.92 -0.56 16.28
N GLN A 175 12.35 -1.15 15.16
CA GLN A 175 12.15 -0.57 13.83
C GLN A 175 10.66 -0.54 13.46
N PHE A 176 9.89 -1.59 13.75
CA PHE A 176 8.44 -1.59 13.58
C PHE A 176 7.75 -0.52 14.43
N GLN A 177 8.10 -0.42 15.72
CA GLN A 177 7.54 0.59 16.63
C GLN A 177 7.87 2.01 16.15
N THR A 178 9.10 2.22 15.65
CA THR A 178 9.53 3.46 15.00
C THR A 178 8.61 3.76 13.82
N TYR A 179 8.49 2.86 12.86
CA TYR A 179 7.67 3.08 11.66
C TYR A 179 6.19 3.35 11.96
N ARG A 180 5.59 2.58 12.87
CA ARG A 180 4.22 2.80 13.33
C ARG A 180 4.02 4.19 13.94
N SER A 181 5.02 4.70 14.66
CA SER A 181 4.98 6.04 15.26
C SER A 181 5.23 7.17 14.24
N PHE A 182 6.01 6.93 13.18
CA PHE A 182 6.44 7.99 12.24
C PHE A 182 5.56 8.11 10.99
N ILE A 183 5.00 7.01 10.45
CA ILE A 183 4.06 7.09 9.32
C ILE A 183 2.83 6.20 9.57
N PRO A 184 1.95 6.57 10.51
CA PRO A 184 0.75 5.79 10.76
C PRO A 184 -0.12 5.59 9.52
N SER A 185 -0.15 6.56 8.60
CA SER A 185 -0.94 6.52 7.37
C SER A 185 -0.57 5.34 6.48
N LEU A 186 0.71 4.98 6.37
CA LEU A 186 1.18 3.82 5.62
C LEU A 186 0.75 2.51 6.29
N PHE A 187 0.71 2.49 7.63
CA PHE A 187 0.32 1.31 8.40
C PHE A 187 -1.18 1.08 8.51
N ARG A 188 -2.01 2.04 8.08
CA ARG A 188 -3.47 1.86 7.98
C ARG A 188 -3.82 0.69 7.08
N PHE A 189 -3.15 0.58 5.92
CA PHE A 189 -3.37 -0.47 4.93
C PHE A 189 -2.38 -1.64 5.04
N ASN A 190 -1.36 -1.53 5.90
CA ASN A 190 -0.26 -2.48 5.90
C ASN A 190 -0.70 -3.83 6.48
N GLU A 191 -0.62 -4.86 5.64
CA GLU A 191 -0.93 -6.25 6.01
C GLU A 191 0.34 -7.04 6.36
N ALA A 192 1.50 -6.62 5.84
CA ALA A 192 2.77 -7.28 6.10
C ALA A 192 3.94 -6.29 6.19
N LEU A 193 4.72 -6.37 7.28
CA LEU A 193 6.05 -5.77 7.36
C LEU A 193 7.08 -6.90 7.37
N THR A 194 8.00 -6.88 6.41
CA THR A 194 9.10 -7.86 6.36
C THR A 194 10.44 -7.16 6.39
N ARG A 195 11.35 -7.67 7.20
CA ARG A 195 12.77 -7.29 7.18
C ARG A 195 13.56 -8.46 6.61
N ILE A 196 14.32 -8.21 5.55
CA ILE A 196 15.19 -9.23 4.95
C ILE A 196 16.62 -8.95 5.36
N SER A 197 17.21 -9.89 6.09
CA SER A 197 18.62 -9.90 6.46
C SER A 197 19.25 -11.20 5.98
N HIS A 198 20.38 -11.10 5.28
CA HIS A 198 21.18 -12.27 4.96
C HIS A 198 21.87 -12.78 6.24
N THR A 199 21.81 -14.09 6.46
CA THR A 199 22.64 -14.80 7.47
C THR A 199 23.82 -15.47 6.78
#